data_AF-A0A945RW13-F1
#
_entry.id   AF-A0A945RW13-F1
#
_cell.length_a   1.000
_cell.length_b   1.000
_cell.length_c   1.000
_cell.angle_alpha   90.00
_cell.angle_beta   90.00
_cell.angle_gamma   90.00
#
_symmetry.space_group_name_H-M   'P 1'
#
loop_
_entity.id
_entity.type
_entity.pdbx_description
1 polymer ?
#
loop_
_entity_poly.entity_id
_entity_poly.type
_entity_poly.pdbx_seq_one_letter_code
_entity_poly.pdbx_strand_id
1 'polypeptide(L)'
;MHSLELPSDFPMIVRAAGAAGFVRVNAPFRTKVGFDDAQLAERPFLDWINPGDRELVRAVLENGKGACRARHITRDEGAFPLNIQVARQGNDLFVLGRCSEAPTRPAPAEESAANATVKTTLDMIARITEEQAPGFKCSILLVADGRFVSGAGPSLPDEYNAAIDGYAVGPTVGSCGTAIFWNVPVIVEDIQADPLWAPFAELAKKAGVAACWSHPFASRGGLVLGALALYSPVPSAPTAEQMSHLRAAARMTGLAVERGRAEEALREKRRRELELEAQLRQAAKMEAVGQLAGGVAHDFNNQLGGIMNYADLLLAKAKDEELRCYIEAIVRSCTRGKDLTGQLLAFSRMGKYQVVPVNVHETIGEVASMLGRTGDRRAAIRQLLEANPPTTIGDPTQLQNVVLNLGLNARDAMPEGGEIVFATDTIALDEDHCNKSAFDIAPGEYLRIEVRDSGTGMDQGTQTRIFEPFFTTKPIGQGTGMGLASVYGTVVNHRGALAVVYCGCRKRDLQPSLIQVERSTRRCIALLWHRSTRRC
;
A
#
# COMPACT_ATOMS: atom_id res chain seq x y z
N MET A 1 60.03 11.26 -3.57
CA MET A 1 59.76 9.81 -3.18
C MET A 1 59.30 9.73 -1.72
N HIS A 2 58.26 10.62 -1.37
CA HIS A 2 57.51 10.74 -0.10
C HIS A 2 56.40 9.68 -0.03
N SER A 3 56.65 8.39 0.27
CA SER A 3 55.78 7.30 0.76
C SER A 3 54.56 7.85 1.53
N LEU A 4 53.64 8.54 0.82
CA LEU A 4 52.27 8.88 1.24
C LEU A 4 51.55 7.67 1.84
N GLU A 5 51.86 7.32 3.09
CA GLU A 5 51.22 6.35 4.02
C GLU A 5 49.69 6.46 3.95
N LEU A 6 49.02 5.76 3.02
CA LEU A 6 47.57 5.45 3.18
C LEU A 6 47.17 5.42 4.67
N PRO A 7 46.34 6.34 5.20
CA PRO A 7 45.99 6.42 6.64
C PRO A 7 45.81 5.03 7.26
N SER A 8 46.71 4.45 8.07
CA SER A 8 46.70 3.38 9.09
C SER A 8 45.28 3.11 9.61
N ASP A 9 44.12 3.57 8.92
CA ASP A 9 42.80 3.44 9.56
C ASP A 9 41.86 2.64 8.65
N PHE A 10 42.40 1.65 7.76
CA PHE A 10 41.40 0.93 6.94
C PHE A 10 41.13 -0.46 7.55
N PRO A 11 39.85 -0.68 7.95
CA PRO A 11 39.50 -1.97 8.56
C PRO A 11 39.92 -3.15 7.67
N MET A 12 40.79 -4.04 8.35
CA MET A 12 41.19 -5.07 7.37
C MET A 12 41.57 -6.36 8.11
N ILE A 13 40.60 -7.30 7.86
CA ILE A 13 40.68 -8.76 8.13
C ILE A 13 39.26 -9.32 8.01
N VAL A 14 39.12 -10.13 7.01
CA VAL A 14 37.81 -10.82 6.89
C VAL A 14 38.04 -12.33 6.91
N ARG A 15 37.65 -12.82 8.07
CA ARG A 15 37.82 -14.29 8.24
C ARG A 15 36.45 -14.97 8.33
N ALA A 16 36.25 -16.27 7.59
CA ALA A 16 35.05 -17.13 7.72
C ALA A 16 35.40 -18.40 8.50
N ALA A 17 34.49 -18.84 9.67
CA ALA A 17 34.74 -20.08 10.45
C ALA A 17 34.88 -21.30 9.53
N GLY A 18 36.23 -22.16 9.75
CA GLY A 18 36.57 -23.48 9.16
C GLY A 18 38.05 -23.54 8.83
N ALA A 19 38.92 -24.18 9.69
CA ALA A 19 40.36 -24.56 9.67
C ALA A 19 41.14 -23.76 8.61
N ALA A 20 40.66 -22.58 8.04
CA ALA A 20 41.53 -21.89 7.08
C ALA A 20 41.84 -20.47 7.61
N GLY A 21 43.14 -19.99 7.36
CA GLY A 21 43.95 -18.75 7.43
C GLY A 21 43.17 -17.52 6.96
N PHE A 22 43.41 -16.27 7.20
CA PHE A 22 42.89 -14.94 6.80
C PHE A 22 42.34 -14.98 5.37
N VAL A 23 41.04 -14.50 5.20
CA VAL A 23 40.35 -14.49 3.89
C VAL A 23 40.82 -13.27 3.08
N ARG A 24 41.14 -12.24 3.78
CA ARG A 24 41.59 -11.04 3.04
C ARG A 24 42.36 -10.12 4.00
N VAL A 25 43.57 -9.64 3.48
CA VAL A 25 44.35 -8.67 4.26
C VAL A 25 44.87 -7.58 3.29
N ASN A 26 44.80 -6.33 3.78
CA ASN A 26 45.26 -5.26 2.86
C ASN A 26 46.74 -4.95 3.10
N ALA A 27 47.35 -4.23 2.11
CA ALA A 27 48.82 -4.00 2.06
C ALA A 27 49.30 -3.28 3.32
N PRO A 28 48.55 -2.27 3.83
CA PRO A 28 49.04 -1.58 5.03
C PRO A 28 49.12 -2.53 6.23
N PHE A 29 48.05 -3.32 6.40
CA PHE A 29 48.11 -4.30 7.52
C PHE A 29 49.31 -5.25 7.38
N ARG A 30 49.62 -5.68 6.17
CA ARG A 30 50.78 -6.59 5.97
C ARG A 30 52.09 -5.87 6.32
N THR A 31 52.10 -4.68 5.84
CA THR A 31 53.32 -3.90 6.13
C THR A 31 53.49 -3.71 7.65
N LYS A 32 52.40 -3.48 8.31
CA LYS A 32 52.48 -3.22 9.75
C LYS A 32 52.85 -4.49 10.54
N VAL A 33 52.25 -5.57 10.13
CA VAL A 33 52.49 -6.80 10.95
C VAL A 33 53.73 -7.52 10.41
N GLY A 34 54.11 -7.18 9.25
CA GLY A 34 55.39 -7.70 8.70
C GLY A 34 55.23 -9.10 8.12
N PHE A 35 53.96 -9.60 7.91
CA PHE A 35 53.73 -10.93 7.31
C PHE A 35 52.99 -10.78 5.98
N ASP A 36 53.35 -11.66 4.99
CA ASP A 36 52.58 -11.63 3.73
C ASP A 36 51.39 -12.58 3.78
N ASP A 37 50.59 -12.63 2.77
CA ASP A 37 49.31 -13.37 2.76
C ASP A 37 49.54 -14.87 2.98
N ALA A 38 50.55 -15.40 2.34
CA ALA A 38 50.81 -16.85 2.48
C ALA A 38 51.20 -17.22 3.92
N GLN A 39 51.89 -16.30 4.56
CA GLN A 39 52.33 -16.57 5.94
C GLN A 39 51.17 -16.43 6.94
N LEU A 40 50.37 -15.49 6.67
CA LEU A 40 49.24 -15.29 7.59
C LEU A 40 48.22 -16.41 7.44
N ALA A 41 48.32 -17.11 6.34
CA ALA A 41 47.36 -18.21 6.11
C ALA A 41 47.87 -19.52 6.73
N GLU A 42 49.04 -19.55 7.28
CA GLU A 42 49.68 -20.81 7.74
C GLU A 42 49.13 -21.23 9.10
N ARG A 43 48.55 -20.31 9.83
CA ARG A 43 48.01 -20.72 11.14
C ARG A 43 46.63 -20.10 11.35
N PRO A 44 45.95 -20.67 12.22
CA PRO A 44 44.61 -20.14 12.50
C PRO A 44 44.66 -18.73 13.11
N PHE A 45 43.57 -18.00 12.86
CA PHE A 45 43.46 -16.58 13.26
C PHE A 45 43.83 -16.38 14.74
N LEU A 46 43.37 -17.19 15.69
CA LEU A 46 43.58 -16.96 17.12
C LEU A 46 45.06 -17.07 17.49
N ASP A 47 45.79 -17.82 16.58
CA ASP A 47 47.22 -18.00 16.91
C ASP A 47 48.02 -16.73 16.58
N TRP A 48 47.31 -15.79 15.89
CA TRP A 48 48.00 -14.53 15.57
C TRP A 48 47.66 -13.46 16.61
N ILE A 49 46.85 -13.88 17.62
CA ILE A 49 46.49 -12.91 18.67
C ILE A 49 47.40 -13.15 19.89
N ASN A 50 47.88 -11.97 20.45
CA ASN A 50 48.69 -12.09 21.67
C ASN A 50 48.04 -13.00 22.71
N PRO A 51 48.87 -13.95 23.37
CA PRO A 51 48.34 -14.98 24.28
C PRO A 51 47.50 -14.37 25.41
N GLY A 52 47.87 -13.09 25.86
CA GLY A 52 47.12 -12.44 26.95
C GLY A 52 45.71 -12.03 26.50
N ASP A 53 45.43 -11.96 25.20
CA ASP A 53 44.11 -11.45 24.74
C ASP A 53 43.30 -12.56 24.08
N ARG A 54 43.79 -13.85 24.02
CA ARG A 54 43.16 -14.92 23.21
C ARG A 54 41.82 -15.34 23.82
N GLU A 55 41.83 -15.34 25.21
CA GLU A 55 40.56 -15.79 25.83
C GLU A 55 39.43 -14.79 25.54
N LEU A 56 39.81 -13.53 25.51
CA LEU A 56 38.80 -12.50 25.21
C LEU A 56 38.31 -12.63 23.75
N VAL A 57 39.18 -12.81 22.81
CA VAL A 57 38.78 -12.93 21.39
C VAL A 57 38.02 -14.24 21.15
N ARG A 58 38.44 -15.29 21.87
CA ARG A 58 37.71 -16.57 21.73
C ARG A 58 36.26 -16.43 22.22
N ALA A 59 36.14 -15.72 23.27
CA ALA A 59 34.78 -15.56 23.81
C ALA A 59 33.89 -14.83 22.79
N VAL A 60 34.45 -13.78 22.14
CA VAL A 60 33.61 -13.02 21.17
C VAL A 60 33.36 -13.88 19.93
N LEU A 61 34.34 -14.68 19.54
CA LEU A 61 34.14 -15.59 18.38
C LEU A 61 33.07 -16.64 18.67
N GLU A 62 33.09 -17.18 19.93
CA GLU A 62 32.09 -18.22 20.29
C GLU A 62 30.68 -17.60 20.36
N ASN A 63 30.68 -16.35 20.75
CA ASN A 63 29.36 -15.68 20.83
C ASN A 63 28.80 -15.39 19.43
N GLY A 64 29.73 -15.36 18.48
CA GLY A 64 29.25 -15.27 17.10
C GLY A 64 28.87 -13.83 16.72
N LYS A 65 28.97 -12.88 17.63
CA LYS A 65 28.72 -11.44 17.40
C LYS A 65 29.38 -10.62 18.52
N GLY A 66 29.88 -9.34 18.16
CA GLY A 66 30.48 -8.51 19.23
C GLY A 66 31.82 -7.93 18.78
N ALA A 67 32.37 -7.16 19.67
CA ALA A 67 33.67 -6.51 19.34
C ALA A 67 34.56 -6.50 20.58
N CYS A 68 35.82 -6.60 20.26
CA CYS A 68 36.77 -6.53 21.39
C CYS A 68 38.11 -5.98 20.89
N ARG A 69 38.85 -5.54 21.92
CA ARG A 69 40.22 -5.06 21.59
C ARG A 69 41.26 -6.12 21.96
N ALA A 70 42.15 -6.24 20.93
CA ALA A 70 43.20 -7.26 21.19
C ALA A 70 44.50 -6.83 20.50
N ARG A 71 45.51 -7.55 20.92
CA ARG A 71 46.80 -7.23 20.27
C ARG A 71 47.20 -8.37 19.33
N HIS A 72 47.60 -7.87 18.06
CA HIS A 72 48.04 -8.84 17.04
C HIS A 72 49.57 -9.01 17.09
N ILE A 73 50.05 -10.26 16.83
CA ILE A 73 51.50 -10.54 16.88
C ILE A 73 52.16 -10.02 15.58
N THR A 74 53.37 -9.38 15.76
CA THR A 74 54.09 -8.88 14.57
C THR A 74 55.43 -9.62 14.43
N ARG A 75 56.02 -9.58 13.21
CA ARG A 75 57.25 -10.33 12.89
C ARG A 75 58.40 -9.86 13.79
N ASP A 76 58.45 -8.63 14.24
CA ASP A 76 59.59 -8.14 15.03
C ASP A 76 59.34 -8.39 16.53
N GLU A 77 58.47 -9.47 16.89
CA GLU A 77 58.20 -9.96 18.26
C GLU A 77 57.59 -8.85 19.13
N GLY A 78 56.95 -7.77 18.56
CA GLY A 78 56.09 -6.79 19.24
C GLY A 78 54.60 -7.14 19.08
N ALA A 79 53.65 -6.33 19.70
CA ALA A 79 52.18 -6.48 19.53
C ALA A 79 51.57 -5.15 19.10
N PHE A 80 50.65 -5.40 18.20
CA PHE A 80 49.99 -4.21 17.64
C PHE A 80 48.50 -4.24 18.00
N PRO A 81 48.01 -3.05 18.54
CA PRO A 81 46.59 -3.05 18.93
C PRO A 81 45.67 -3.23 17.71
N LEU A 82 44.63 -4.08 18.02
CA LEU A 82 43.68 -4.42 16.94
C LEU A 82 42.26 -4.48 17.52
N ASN A 83 41.42 -3.73 16.89
CA ASN A 83 39.99 -3.88 17.24
C ASN A 83 39.30 -4.94 16.36
N ILE A 84 38.64 -5.88 17.10
CA ILE A 84 38.09 -7.04 16.36
C ILE A 84 36.56 -7.00 16.49
N GLN A 85 36.02 -7.06 15.30
CA GLN A 85 34.55 -7.22 15.25
C GLN A 85 34.17 -8.55 14.59
N VAL A 86 33.07 -9.16 15.24
CA VAL A 86 32.71 -10.52 14.76
C VAL A 86 31.23 -10.50 14.37
N ALA A 87 31.07 -11.11 13.24
CA ALA A 87 29.65 -11.26 12.82
C ALA A 87 29.45 -12.67 12.25
N ARG A 88 28.17 -13.13 12.60
CA ARG A 88 27.83 -14.48 12.07
C ARG A 88 26.76 -14.34 10.98
N GLN A 89 27.07 -14.94 9.84
CA GLN A 89 26.05 -15.09 8.78
C GLN A 89 25.93 -16.56 8.35
N GLY A 90 24.70 -17.07 8.62
CA GLY A 90 24.55 -18.53 8.43
C GLY A 90 25.41 -19.33 9.41
N ASN A 91 26.22 -20.29 8.90
CA ASN A 91 27.07 -21.14 9.79
C ASN A 91 28.51 -20.62 9.81
N ASP A 92 28.62 -19.47 9.13
CA ASP A 92 30.02 -19.02 9.02
C ASP A 92 30.24 -17.79 9.93
N LEU A 93 31.48 -17.70 10.50
CA LEU A 93 31.87 -16.53 11.34
C LEU A 93 32.87 -15.66 10.58
N PHE A 94 32.59 -14.33 10.76
CA PHE A 94 33.48 -13.39 10.03
C PHE A 94 34.06 -12.39 11.03
N VAL A 95 35.37 -12.03 10.69
CA VAL A 95 36.05 -11.12 11.64
C VAL A 95 36.58 -9.93 10.86
N LEU A 96 36.23 -8.81 11.44
CA LEU A 96 36.85 -7.59 10.91
C LEU A 96 37.80 -6.99 11.95
N GLY A 97 39.06 -6.75 11.42
CA GLY A 97 40.05 -6.13 12.31
C GLY A 97 40.39 -4.72 11.84
N ARG A 98 40.49 -3.79 12.93
CA ARG A 98 40.83 -2.41 12.51
C ARG A 98 41.80 -1.81 13.53
N CYS A 99 42.56 -0.83 12.95
CA CYS A 99 43.62 -0.20 13.78
C CYS A 99 43.05 1.01 14.51
N SER A 100 41.88 1.62 14.16
CA SER A 100 41.30 2.81 14.83
C SER A 100 39.92 2.46 15.40
N GLU A 101 39.47 3.33 16.43
CA GLU A 101 38.19 3.21 17.19
C GLU A 101 37.03 3.79 16.37
N ALA A 102 36.27 3.00 15.48
CA ALA A 102 35.00 3.55 14.94
C ALA A 102 33.83 2.61 15.27
N PRO A 103 32.61 3.15 15.34
CA PRO A 103 31.36 2.72 16.00
C PRO A 103 30.99 1.28 15.60
N THR A 104 30.52 0.48 16.56
CA THR A 104 29.79 -0.81 16.57
C THR A 104 28.91 -0.93 15.31
N ARG A 105 29.03 -2.10 14.67
CA ARG A 105 28.17 -2.54 13.54
C ARG A 105 26.76 -1.91 13.63
N PRO A 106 26.43 -0.97 12.71
CA PRO A 106 25.04 -0.49 12.73
C PRO A 106 24.11 -1.43 11.94
N ALA A 107 22.89 -1.60 12.36
CA ALA A 107 21.89 -2.43 11.65
C ALA A 107 21.57 -1.80 10.28
N PRO A 108 21.75 -2.66 9.20
CA PRO A 108 21.36 -2.17 7.87
C PRO A 108 19.91 -1.70 7.84
N ALA A 109 19.68 -0.55 7.13
CA ALA A 109 18.31 0.00 6.97
C ALA A 109 17.37 -1.04 6.36
N GLU A 110 16.15 -1.31 7.06
CA GLU A 110 15.07 -2.24 6.68
C GLU A 110 14.32 -1.73 5.44
N GLU A 111 14.81 -0.47 4.86
CA GLU A 111 14.11 -0.01 3.64
C GLU A 111 14.83 1.23 3.09
N SER A 112 15.75 0.99 2.06
CA SER A 112 16.35 2.17 1.43
C SER A 112 16.24 2.06 -0.10
N ALA A 113 15.05 2.40 -0.58
CA ALA A 113 14.95 2.42 -2.06
C ALA A 113 14.75 3.87 -2.54
N ALA A 114 15.52 4.15 -3.63
CA ALA A 114 15.45 5.52 -4.15
C ALA A 114 14.14 5.74 -4.92
N ASN A 115 13.35 6.86 -4.57
CA ASN A 115 12.24 7.28 -5.45
C ASN A 115 12.74 8.08 -6.64
N ALA A 116 11.86 8.30 -7.64
CA ALA A 116 12.25 8.87 -8.96
C ALA A 116 13.03 10.17 -8.78
N THR A 117 12.67 11.01 -7.76
CA THR A 117 13.37 12.30 -7.52
C THR A 117 14.76 12.06 -6.91
N VAL A 118 14.86 11.11 -6.10
CA VAL A 118 16.17 10.78 -5.46
C VAL A 118 17.08 10.09 -6.47
N LYS A 119 16.52 9.47 -7.38
CA LYS A 119 17.34 8.76 -8.39
C LYS A 119 18.05 9.78 -9.30
N THR A 120 17.33 10.81 -9.68
CA THR A 120 17.97 11.84 -10.52
C THR A 120 19.13 12.50 -9.78
N THR A 121 18.91 12.79 -8.55
CA THR A 121 19.99 13.41 -7.75
C THR A 121 21.18 12.45 -7.61
N LEU A 122 20.86 11.24 -7.37
CA LEU A 122 21.98 10.28 -7.24
C LEU A 122 22.75 10.16 -8.55
N ASP A 123 22.04 10.20 -9.64
CA ASP A 123 22.73 10.17 -10.95
C ASP A 123 23.66 11.38 -11.09
N MET A 124 23.19 12.51 -10.69
CA MET A 124 24.04 13.72 -10.78
C MET A 124 25.28 13.58 -9.91
N ILE A 125 25.04 13.09 -8.69
CA ILE A 125 26.21 12.93 -7.79
C ILE A 125 27.23 11.97 -8.42
N ALA A 126 26.73 10.89 -9.00
CA ALA A 126 27.67 9.91 -9.63
C ALA A 126 28.42 10.57 -10.79
N ARG A 127 27.83 11.37 -11.55
CA ARG A 127 28.51 12.00 -12.72
C ARG A 127 29.53 13.03 -12.23
N ILE A 128 29.12 13.80 -11.22
CA ILE A 128 30.07 14.79 -10.69
C ILE A 128 31.31 14.08 -10.14
N THR A 129 30.97 12.96 -9.47
CA THR A 129 32.12 12.20 -8.93
C THR A 129 33.03 11.71 -10.06
N GLU A 130 32.49 11.27 -11.15
CA GLU A 130 33.30 10.79 -12.30
C GLU A 130 34.06 11.96 -12.94
N GLU A 131 33.48 13.14 -12.95
CA GLU A 131 34.15 14.30 -13.54
C GLU A 131 35.40 14.68 -12.73
N GLN A 132 35.35 14.45 -11.48
CA GLN A 132 36.51 14.81 -10.63
C GLN A 132 37.60 13.75 -10.70
N ALA A 133 37.18 12.55 -11.35
CA ALA A 133 38.18 11.48 -11.54
C ALA A 133 38.10 10.94 -12.97
N PRO A 134 38.80 11.65 -13.88
CA PRO A 134 38.66 11.26 -15.29
C PRO A 134 39.13 9.81 -15.52
N GLY A 135 38.27 9.09 -16.25
CA GLY A 135 38.65 7.70 -16.59
C GLY A 135 38.07 6.70 -15.57
N PHE A 136 37.58 7.27 -14.45
CA PHE A 136 36.97 6.37 -13.44
C PHE A 136 35.45 6.36 -13.62
N LYS A 137 34.89 5.24 -13.17
CA LYS A 137 33.41 5.13 -13.18
C LYS A 137 32.89 5.07 -11.74
N CYS A 138 31.58 5.52 -11.66
CA CYS A 138 31.02 5.61 -10.29
C CYS A 138 29.66 4.92 -10.26
N SER A 139 29.50 4.27 -9.07
CA SER A 139 28.16 3.71 -8.86
C SER A 139 27.72 3.97 -7.42
N ILE A 140 26.44 4.19 -7.33
CA ILE A 140 25.82 4.31 -6.00
C ILE A 140 24.79 3.19 -5.81
N LEU A 141 25.04 2.45 -4.73
CA LEU A 141 24.11 1.33 -4.44
C LEU A 141 23.39 1.60 -3.11
N LEU A 142 22.09 1.46 -3.20
CA LEU A 142 21.31 1.58 -1.95
C LEU A 142 21.01 0.20 -1.36
N VAL A 143 20.66 0.23 -0.07
CA VAL A 143 20.36 -1.08 0.55
C VAL A 143 18.94 -1.02 1.13
N ALA A 144 18.24 -2.13 0.72
CA ALA A 144 16.89 -2.30 1.31
C ALA A 144 16.66 -3.78 1.62
N ASP A 145 16.35 -3.97 2.85
CA ASP A 145 16.08 -5.34 3.34
C ASP A 145 17.28 -6.26 3.11
N GLY A 146 18.43 -5.64 3.34
CA GLY A 146 19.67 -6.48 3.30
C GLY A 146 20.09 -6.79 1.86
N ARG A 147 19.47 -6.13 0.89
CA ARG A 147 19.83 -6.40 -0.52
C ARG A 147 20.10 -5.08 -1.24
N PHE A 148 20.86 -5.25 -2.35
CA PHE A 148 21.17 -4.05 -3.13
C PHE A 148 19.92 -3.60 -3.91
N VAL A 149 19.78 -2.33 -3.82
CA VAL A 149 18.76 -1.69 -4.69
C VAL A 149 19.49 -0.65 -5.56
N SER A 150 19.09 -0.75 -6.86
CA SER A 150 19.82 0.13 -7.80
C SER A 150 19.66 1.60 -7.41
N GLY A 151 20.81 2.20 -7.22
CA GLY A 151 20.82 3.66 -6.93
C GLY A 151 21.19 4.46 -8.17
N ALA A 152 22.52 4.43 -8.63
CA ALA A 152 22.98 5.17 -9.82
C ALA A 152 24.29 4.58 -10.31
N GLY A 153 24.45 4.49 -11.59
CA GLY A 153 25.70 4.07 -12.28
C GLY A 153 25.62 4.43 -13.76
N PRO A 154 25.72 5.61 -14.03
CA PRO A 154 25.38 6.06 -15.39
C PRO A 154 26.43 5.64 -16.41
N SER A 155 27.67 5.40 -15.93
CA SER A 155 28.72 5.10 -16.95
C SER A 155 29.04 3.61 -16.97
N LEU A 156 28.31 2.90 -16.11
CA LEU A 156 28.48 1.43 -16.16
C LEU A 156 27.43 0.81 -17.09
N PRO A 157 27.81 -0.34 -17.69
CA PRO A 157 26.84 -0.99 -18.60
C PRO A 157 25.56 -1.40 -17.85
N ASP A 158 24.41 -1.27 -18.54
CA ASP A 158 23.11 -1.60 -17.92
C ASP A 158 23.09 -3.05 -17.41
N GLU A 159 23.73 -3.91 -18.18
CA GLU A 159 23.76 -5.32 -17.75
C GLU A 159 24.50 -5.48 -16.41
N TYR A 160 25.54 -4.69 -16.31
CA TYR A 160 26.25 -4.73 -15.02
C TYR A 160 25.34 -4.25 -13.89
N ASN A 161 24.68 -3.10 -14.05
CA ASN A 161 23.80 -2.56 -12.99
C ASN A 161 22.65 -3.52 -12.68
N ALA A 162 22.17 -4.16 -13.65
CA ALA A 162 21.04 -5.10 -13.42
C ALA A 162 21.51 -6.35 -12.67
N ALA A 163 22.73 -6.72 -12.97
CA ALA A 163 23.24 -7.98 -12.36
C ALA A 163 23.46 -7.80 -10.86
N ILE A 164 23.68 -6.64 -10.49
CA ILE A 164 24.03 -6.42 -9.06
C ILE A 164 22.75 -6.12 -8.28
N ASP A 165 21.75 -5.60 -8.96
CA ASP A 165 20.48 -5.28 -8.28
C ASP A 165 19.85 -6.54 -7.67
N GLY A 166 19.56 -6.42 -6.31
CA GLY A 166 18.83 -7.56 -5.66
C GLY A 166 19.81 -8.52 -4.97
N TYR A 167 21.10 -8.32 -5.20
CA TYR A 167 22.07 -9.22 -4.54
C TYR A 167 22.12 -8.93 -3.04
N ALA A 168 22.36 -9.99 -2.27
CA ALA A 168 22.37 -9.82 -0.80
C ALA A 168 23.68 -9.17 -0.34
N VAL A 169 23.46 -8.20 0.58
CA VAL A 169 24.66 -7.60 1.21
C VAL A 169 25.22 -8.56 2.26
N GLY A 170 26.54 -8.62 2.24
CA GLY A 170 27.13 -9.56 3.21
C GLY A 170 28.59 -9.19 3.52
N PRO A 171 29.23 -9.92 4.43
CA PRO A 171 30.56 -9.59 4.95
C PRO A 171 31.67 -9.88 3.93
N THR A 172 31.31 -10.68 2.85
CA THR A 172 32.35 -10.95 1.84
C THR A 172 31.73 -10.83 0.44
N VAL A 173 30.82 -9.95 0.33
CA VAL A 173 30.14 -9.82 -0.98
C VAL A 173 30.64 -8.54 -1.66
N GLY A 174 31.55 -8.77 -2.64
CA GLY A 174 32.08 -7.56 -3.33
C GLY A 174 32.51 -6.47 -2.35
N SER A 175 33.01 -5.39 -2.93
CA SER A 175 33.52 -4.34 -2.03
C SER A 175 32.37 -3.50 -1.46
N CYS A 176 31.31 -3.28 -2.20
CA CYS A 176 30.19 -2.44 -1.72
C CYS A 176 29.38 -3.18 -0.65
N GLY A 177 29.07 -4.44 -0.92
CA GLY A 177 28.31 -5.22 0.09
C GLY A 177 29.07 -5.32 1.42
N THR A 178 30.36 -5.55 1.29
CA THR A 178 31.17 -5.69 2.51
C THR A 178 31.28 -4.34 3.25
N ALA A 179 31.39 -3.30 2.46
CA ALA A 179 31.46 -1.96 3.08
C ALA A 179 30.15 -1.64 3.82
N ILE A 180 29.10 -1.96 3.22
CA ILE A 180 27.78 -1.70 3.86
C ILE A 180 27.63 -2.54 5.13
N PHE A 181 28.03 -3.78 5.02
CA PHE A 181 27.81 -4.71 6.15
C PHE A 181 28.63 -4.27 7.37
N TRP A 182 29.84 -3.86 7.06
CA TRP A 182 30.71 -3.59 8.23
C TRP A 182 30.74 -2.09 8.51
N ASN A 183 30.07 -1.37 7.59
CA ASN A 183 30.07 0.11 7.67
C ASN A 183 31.49 0.68 7.79
N VAL A 184 32.27 0.21 6.87
CA VAL A 184 33.64 0.74 6.76
C VAL A 184 34.01 0.78 5.28
N PRO A 185 34.90 1.73 4.97
CA PRO A 185 35.35 1.73 3.57
C PRO A 185 36.14 0.47 3.22
N VAL A 186 35.88 -0.01 1.96
CA VAL A 186 36.61 -1.20 1.50
C VAL A 186 37.29 -0.87 0.17
N ILE A 187 38.66 -1.21 0.16
CA ILE A 187 39.44 -0.87 -1.05
C ILE A 187 39.91 -2.17 -1.71
N VAL A 188 39.53 -2.24 -2.96
CA VAL A 188 40.04 -3.40 -3.75
C VAL A 188 40.89 -2.85 -4.91
N GLU A 189 42.21 -3.18 -4.84
CA GLU A 189 43.17 -2.58 -5.79
C GLU A 189 43.25 -3.38 -7.09
N ASP A 190 42.96 -4.70 -6.86
CA ASP A 190 42.93 -5.57 -8.06
C ASP A 190 41.74 -6.54 -7.95
N ILE A 191 40.76 -6.25 -8.85
CA ILE A 191 39.47 -6.98 -8.73
C ILE A 191 39.68 -8.44 -9.13
N GLN A 192 40.58 -8.70 -10.01
CA GLN A 192 40.72 -10.09 -10.51
C GLN A 192 41.45 -10.97 -9.50
N ALA A 193 42.12 -10.33 -8.62
CA ALA A 193 42.93 -11.15 -7.69
C ALA A 193 42.30 -11.15 -6.29
N ASP A 194 41.23 -10.38 -6.17
CA ASP A 194 40.73 -10.24 -4.78
C ASP A 194 39.54 -11.19 -4.56
N PRO A 195 39.56 -11.92 -3.46
CA PRO A 195 38.55 -12.96 -3.17
C PRO A 195 37.15 -12.35 -2.98
N LEU A 196 37.03 -11.08 -2.58
CA LEU A 196 35.69 -10.48 -2.41
C LEU A 196 34.96 -10.39 -3.74
N TRP A 197 35.71 -10.36 -4.86
CA TRP A 197 35.08 -10.08 -6.17
C TRP A 197 34.99 -11.37 -6.99
N ALA A 198 35.35 -12.52 -6.32
CA ALA A 198 35.40 -13.79 -7.11
C ALA A 198 34.08 -14.02 -7.85
N PRO A 199 32.90 -13.71 -7.23
CA PRO A 199 31.65 -13.99 -7.95
C PRO A 199 31.38 -12.94 -9.04
N PHE A 200 32.10 -11.78 -8.99
CA PHE A 200 31.73 -10.69 -9.92
C PHE A 200 32.90 -10.38 -10.86
N ALA A 201 33.92 -11.22 -10.83
CA ALA A 201 35.17 -10.86 -11.54
C ALA A 201 34.92 -10.77 -13.05
N GLU A 202 34.16 -11.75 -13.55
CA GLU A 202 33.93 -11.72 -15.01
C GLU A 202 33.07 -10.52 -15.41
N LEU A 203 32.08 -10.32 -14.59
CA LEU A 203 31.20 -9.15 -14.86
C LEU A 203 32.00 -7.85 -14.83
N ALA A 204 32.89 -7.67 -13.89
CA ALA A 204 33.74 -6.46 -13.78
C ALA A 204 34.67 -6.32 -14.99
N LYS A 205 35.18 -7.46 -15.45
CA LYS A 205 36.07 -7.40 -16.65
C LYS A 205 35.30 -6.89 -17.86
N LYS A 206 34.11 -7.36 -18.01
CA LYS A 206 33.32 -6.93 -19.19
C LYS A 206 32.94 -5.45 -19.07
N ALA A 207 32.87 -5.04 -17.82
CA ALA A 207 32.44 -3.64 -17.62
C ALA A 207 33.65 -2.70 -17.67
N GLY A 208 34.88 -3.33 -17.88
CA GLY A 208 36.11 -2.53 -18.09
C GLY A 208 36.63 -1.92 -16.78
N VAL A 209 36.37 -2.54 -15.66
CA VAL A 209 36.87 -1.96 -14.38
C VAL A 209 37.81 -2.98 -13.74
N ALA A 210 38.87 -2.43 -13.11
CA ALA A 210 39.93 -3.37 -12.63
C ALA A 210 40.19 -3.13 -11.13
N ALA A 211 39.76 -2.00 -10.61
CA ALA A 211 39.82 -1.75 -9.14
C ALA A 211 38.51 -1.09 -8.68
N CYS A 212 38.21 -1.31 -7.37
CA CYS A 212 36.95 -0.74 -6.84
C CYS A 212 37.18 -0.27 -5.40
N TRP A 213 36.79 1.02 -5.24
CA TRP A 213 36.88 1.62 -3.90
C TRP A 213 35.49 2.05 -3.41
N SER A 214 35.17 1.50 -2.26
CA SER A 214 33.76 1.68 -1.82
C SER A 214 33.74 2.35 -0.46
N HIS A 215 32.82 3.25 -0.42
CA HIS A 215 32.61 3.92 0.87
C HIS A 215 31.11 3.88 1.24
N PRO A 216 30.87 3.41 2.50
CA PRO A 216 29.46 3.39 2.88
C PRO A 216 28.93 4.79 3.24
N PHE A 217 27.71 5.00 3.00
CA PHE A 217 27.12 6.25 3.52
C PHE A 217 25.87 5.93 4.34
N ALA A 218 25.73 6.75 5.39
CA ALA A 218 24.67 6.47 6.38
C ALA A 218 23.85 7.72 6.63
N SER A 219 22.67 7.45 7.22
CA SER A 219 21.88 8.62 7.64
C SER A 219 22.53 9.33 8.83
N ARG A 220 21.97 10.55 9.09
CA ARG A 220 22.49 11.29 10.27
C ARG A 220 22.38 10.45 11.54
N GLY A 221 21.46 9.57 11.64
CA GLY A 221 21.19 8.74 12.84
C GLY A 221 22.04 7.46 12.86
N GLY A 222 22.99 7.33 11.85
CA GLY A 222 23.97 6.23 11.93
C GLY A 222 23.47 4.97 11.20
N LEU A 223 22.29 5.11 10.55
CA LEU A 223 21.79 3.96 9.77
C LEU A 223 22.46 3.95 8.38
N VAL A 224 22.99 2.78 8.03
CA VAL A 224 23.71 2.68 6.73
C VAL A 224 22.68 2.58 5.60
N LEU A 225 22.81 3.44 4.64
CA LEU A 225 21.79 3.53 3.57
C LEU A 225 22.31 2.91 2.28
N GLY A 226 23.62 2.78 2.17
CA GLY A 226 24.19 2.17 0.94
C GLY A 226 25.69 2.44 0.86
N ALA A 227 26.18 2.24 -0.44
CA ALA A 227 27.62 2.49 -0.63
C ALA A 227 27.84 3.16 -1.99
N LEU A 228 28.81 4.02 -1.93
CA LEU A 228 29.28 4.64 -3.19
C LEU A 228 30.62 4.01 -3.61
N ALA A 229 30.66 3.71 -4.94
CA ALA A 229 31.88 3.00 -5.37
C ALA A 229 32.51 3.74 -6.55
N LEU A 230 33.83 3.80 -6.48
CA LEU A 230 34.59 4.35 -7.62
C LEU A 230 35.45 3.26 -8.25
N TYR A 231 35.34 3.23 -9.64
CA TYR A 231 36.02 2.12 -10.34
C TYR A 231 37.15 2.68 -11.21
N SER A 232 38.29 1.96 -11.04
CA SER A 232 39.43 2.28 -11.92
C SER A 232 39.58 1.23 -13.03
N PRO A 233 40.03 1.69 -14.21
CA PRO A 233 40.15 0.72 -15.31
C PRO A 233 41.45 -0.11 -15.19
N VAL A 234 42.29 0.34 -14.28
CA VAL A 234 43.52 -0.44 -14.07
C VAL A 234 43.69 -0.69 -12.56
N PRO A 235 44.40 -1.79 -12.27
CA PRO A 235 44.65 -2.04 -10.84
C PRO A 235 45.44 -0.89 -10.19
N SER A 236 44.75 -0.42 -9.11
CA SER A 236 45.46 0.71 -8.46
C SER A 236 44.89 0.94 -7.06
N ALA A 237 45.84 1.57 -6.24
CA ALA A 237 45.35 2.03 -4.93
C ALA A 237 44.94 3.50 -5.00
N PRO A 238 43.93 3.87 -4.13
CA PRO A 238 43.53 5.29 -4.19
C PRO A 238 44.57 6.21 -3.57
N THR A 239 44.62 7.47 -4.15
CA THR A 239 45.42 8.49 -3.47
C THR A 239 44.62 9.12 -2.32
N ALA A 240 45.31 9.88 -1.44
CA ALA A 240 44.61 10.52 -0.30
C ALA A 240 43.54 11.49 -0.82
N GLU A 241 43.88 12.16 -1.84
CA GLU A 241 42.90 13.11 -2.40
C GLU A 241 41.67 12.38 -2.96
N GLN A 242 41.84 11.33 -3.65
CA GLN A 242 40.69 10.55 -4.19
C GLN A 242 39.83 9.97 -3.07
N MET A 243 40.53 9.61 -2.07
CA MET A 243 39.73 9.07 -0.94
C MET A 243 38.93 10.19 -0.28
N SER A 244 39.59 11.33 -0.15
CA SER A 244 38.84 12.46 0.43
C SER A 244 37.63 12.82 -0.44
N HIS A 245 37.76 12.76 -1.72
CA HIS A 245 36.62 13.06 -2.61
C HIS A 245 35.54 11.98 -2.51
N LEU A 246 35.96 10.78 -2.50
CA LEU A 246 34.99 9.68 -2.35
C LEU A 246 34.20 9.80 -1.04
N ARG A 247 34.88 10.16 0.01
CA ARG A 247 34.20 10.31 1.32
C ARG A 247 33.20 11.47 1.26
N ALA A 248 33.64 12.56 0.69
CA ALA A 248 32.72 13.71 0.58
C ALA A 248 31.50 13.36 -0.28
N ALA A 249 31.72 12.68 -1.39
CA ALA A 249 30.57 12.26 -2.24
C ALA A 249 29.63 11.32 -1.49
N ALA A 250 30.17 10.38 -0.73
CA ALA A 250 29.32 9.44 0.05
C ALA A 250 28.47 10.20 1.07
N ARG A 251 29.07 11.24 1.66
CA ARG A 251 28.27 12.03 2.63
C ARG A 251 27.15 12.78 1.91
N MET A 252 27.47 13.37 0.81
CA MET A 252 26.42 14.08 0.04
C MET A 252 25.30 13.13 -0.39
N THR A 253 25.76 11.96 -0.73
CA THR A 253 24.73 10.96 -1.14
C THR A 253 23.81 10.62 0.03
N GLY A 254 24.44 10.40 1.21
CA GLY A 254 23.60 10.11 2.40
C GLY A 254 22.58 11.22 2.65
N LEU A 255 22.98 12.49 2.52
CA LEU A 255 22.07 13.62 2.78
C LEU A 255 20.96 13.68 1.71
N ALA A 256 21.35 13.45 0.48
CA ALA A 256 20.35 13.48 -0.60
C ALA A 256 19.26 12.40 -0.40
N VAL A 257 19.74 11.24 -0.02
CA VAL A 257 18.74 10.15 0.16
C VAL A 257 17.84 10.48 1.36
N GLU A 258 18.37 11.00 2.40
CA GLU A 258 17.56 11.34 3.59
C GLU A 258 16.56 12.45 3.26
N ARG A 259 17.06 13.39 2.61
CA ARG A 259 16.16 14.49 2.24
C ARG A 259 15.02 13.98 1.33
N GLY A 260 15.41 13.25 0.34
CA GLY A 260 14.37 12.70 -0.56
C GLY A 260 13.31 11.88 0.20
N ARG A 261 13.71 11.17 1.20
CA ARG A 261 12.73 10.36 1.98
C ARG A 261 11.80 11.26 2.79
N ALA A 262 12.44 12.27 3.33
CA ALA A 262 11.61 13.17 4.17
C ALA A 262 10.57 13.90 3.31
N GLU A 263 10.91 14.23 2.14
CA GLU A 263 9.95 14.95 1.28
C GLU A 263 8.80 14.03 0.85
N GLU A 264 9.12 12.83 0.55
CA GLU A 264 8.04 11.89 0.15
C GLU A 264 7.10 11.60 1.33
N ALA A 265 7.70 11.46 2.43
CA ALA A 265 6.84 11.20 3.61
C ALA A 265 5.90 12.40 3.87
N LEU A 266 6.45 13.53 3.64
CA LEU A 266 5.61 14.74 3.84
C LEU A 266 4.49 14.79 2.79
N ARG A 267 4.81 14.48 1.59
CA ARG A 267 3.78 14.49 0.52
C ARG A 267 2.66 13.48 0.83
N GLU A 268 3.02 12.32 1.21
CA GLU A 268 1.99 11.31 1.53
C GLU A 268 1.13 11.76 2.72
N LYS A 269 1.83 12.31 3.65
CA LYS A 269 1.04 12.80 4.80
C LYS A 269 0.06 13.89 4.35
N ARG A 270 0.46 14.81 3.56
CA ARG A 270 -0.42 15.88 3.08
C ARG A 270 -1.60 15.31 2.27
N ARG A 271 -1.29 14.40 1.44
CA ARG A 271 -2.37 13.75 0.68
C ARG A 271 -3.41 13.11 1.60
N ARG A 272 -2.95 12.47 2.55
CA ARG A 272 -3.89 11.82 3.50
C ARG A 272 -4.71 12.88 4.26
N GLU A 273 -4.02 13.92 4.62
CA GLU A 273 -4.74 14.97 5.36
C GLU A 273 -5.84 15.59 4.49
N LEU A 274 -5.49 15.86 3.25
CA LEU A 274 -6.50 16.46 2.36
C LEU A 274 -7.68 15.50 2.16
N GLU A 275 -7.43 14.24 2.00
CA GLU A 275 -8.54 13.27 1.87
C GLU A 275 -9.41 13.23 3.12
N LEU A 276 -8.74 13.29 4.20
CA LEU A 276 -9.53 13.25 5.45
C LEU A 276 -10.34 14.54 5.61
N GLU A 277 -9.69 15.64 5.28
CA GLU A 277 -10.42 16.91 5.39
C GLU A 277 -11.65 16.89 4.47
N ALA A 278 -11.48 16.41 3.25
CA ALA A 278 -12.63 16.32 2.32
C ALA A 278 -13.73 15.41 2.90
N GLN A 279 -13.34 14.32 3.52
CA GLN A 279 -14.36 13.41 4.11
C GLN A 279 -15.08 14.09 5.28
N LEU A 280 -14.26 14.85 6.04
CA LEU A 280 -14.91 15.50 7.20
C LEU A 280 -15.88 16.58 6.71
N ARG A 281 -15.42 17.35 5.74
CA ARG A 281 -16.34 18.38 5.21
C ARG A 281 -17.61 17.76 4.65
N GLN A 282 -17.49 16.68 3.91
CA GLN A 282 -18.68 16.00 3.36
C GLN A 282 -19.58 15.46 4.50
N ALA A 283 -18.96 14.92 5.50
CA ALA A 283 -19.77 14.38 6.64
C ALA A 283 -20.50 15.53 7.35
N ALA A 284 -19.76 16.66 7.55
CA ALA A 284 -20.41 17.81 8.24
C ALA A 284 -21.58 18.35 7.39
N LYS A 285 -21.35 18.43 6.11
CA LYS A 285 -22.45 18.87 5.23
C LYS A 285 -23.65 17.92 5.31
N MET A 286 -23.35 16.66 5.37
CA MET A 286 -24.46 15.69 5.43
C MET A 286 -25.18 15.75 6.78
N GLU A 287 -24.44 16.00 7.77
CA GLU A 287 -25.08 16.14 9.10
C GLU A 287 -25.98 17.39 9.14
N ALA A 288 -25.50 18.50 8.59
CA ALA A 288 -26.31 19.74 8.59
C ALA A 288 -27.58 19.55 7.75
N VAL A 289 -27.44 18.88 6.54
CA VAL A 289 -28.63 18.63 5.69
C VAL A 289 -29.60 17.69 6.43
N GLY A 290 -29.07 16.70 7.13
CA GLY A 290 -29.94 15.78 7.88
C GLY A 290 -30.73 16.51 8.98
N GLN A 291 -30.07 17.45 9.78
CA GLN A 291 -30.76 18.15 10.89
C GLN A 291 -31.83 19.09 10.33
N LEU A 292 -31.50 19.76 9.21
CA LEU A 292 -32.49 20.68 8.61
C LEU A 292 -33.68 19.90 8.03
N ALA A 293 -33.38 18.78 7.42
CA ALA A 293 -34.47 17.97 6.83
C ALA A 293 -35.38 17.39 7.91
N GLY A 294 -34.82 16.98 9.08
CA GLY A 294 -35.64 16.44 10.21
C GLY A 294 -36.59 17.51 10.76
N GLY A 295 -35.97 18.76 10.93
CA GLY A 295 -36.80 19.85 11.50
C GLY A 295 -37.92 20.27 10.54
N VAL A 296 -37.57 20.32 9.19
CA VAL A 296 -38.57 20.76 8.19
C VAL A 296 -39.67 19.68 8.04
N ALA A 297 -39.22 18.46 8.05
CA ALA A 297 -40.21 17.36 7.89
C ALA A 297 -41.18 17.33 9.09
N HIS A 298 -40.60 17.47 10.26
CA HIS A 298 -41.50 17.50 11.43
C HIS A 298 -42.53 18.62 11.28
N ASP A 299 -42.21 19.77 10.90
CA ASP A 299 -43.16 20.90 10.80
C ASP A 299 -44.18 20.66 9.68
N PHE A 300 -43.75 20.09 8.65
CA PHE A 300 -44.69 19.80 7.53
C PHE A 300 -45.72 18.75 7.93
N ASN A 301 -45.15 17.71 8.67
CA ASN A 301 -46.12 16.67 9.10
C ASN A 301 -47.16 17.25 10.07
N ASN A 302 -46.68 18.25 10.79
CA ASN A 302 -47.64 18.86 11.73
C ASN A 302 -48.75 19.61 10.97
N GLN A 303 -48.41 20.26 9.92
CA GLN A 303 -49.42 21.00 9.13
C GLN A 303 -50.33 20.03 8.36
N LEU A 304 -49.71 19.03 7.72
CA LEU A 304 -50.55 18.06 6.97
C LEU A 304 -51.51 17.33 7.91
N GLY A 305 -51.04 17.10 9.14
CA GLY A 305 -51.92 16.44 10.14
C GLY A 305 -53.15 17.32 10.45
N GLY A 306 -52.86 18.61 10.55
CA GLY A 306 -53.99 19.54 10.81
C GLY A 306 -55.01 19.53 9.66
N ILE A 307 -54.48 19.64 8.46
CA ILE A 307 -55.36 19.68 7.27
C ILE A 307 -56.15 18.38 7.17
N MET A 308 -55.46 17.28 7.47
CA MET A 308 -56.17 15.98 7.37
C MET A 308 -57.27 15.88 8.44
N ASN A 309 -57.03 16.45 9.59
CA ASN A 309 -58.06 16.37 10.65
C ASN A 309 -59.32 17.15 10.25
N TYR A 310 -59.11 18.39 9.76
CA TYR A 310 -60.28 19.16 9.31
C TYR A 310 -61.01 18.46 8.16
N ALA A 311 -60.23 17.89 7.25
CA ALA A 311 -60.85 17.16 6.13
C ALA A 311 -61.68 15.96 6.63
N ASP A 312 -61.12 15.26 7.69
CA ASP A 312 -61.87 14.10 8.24
C ASP A 312 -63.18 14.57 8.90
N LEU A 313 -63.14 15.76 9.59
CA LEU A 313 -64.38 16.27 10.23
C LEU A 313 -65.40 16.67 9.17
N LEU A 314 -64.87 17.30 8.06
CA LEU A 314 -65.78 17.71 6.98
C LEU A 314 -66.38 16.49 6.28
N LEU A 315 -65.56 15.48 6.15
CA LEU A 315 -66.07 14.24 5.51
C LEU A 315 -67.19 13.62 6.35
N ALA A 316 -67.05 13.72 7.74
CA ALA A 316 -68.07 13.13 8.65
C ALA A 316 -69.39 13.89 8.53
N LYS A 317 -69.36 15.18 8.07
CA LYS A 317 -70.59 16.01 8.07
C LYS A 317 -71.13 16.17 6.63
N ALA A 318 -70.36 15.70 5.65
CA ALA A 318 -70.75 15.98 4.26
C ALA A 318 -71.86 15.02 3.81
N LYS A 319 -72.97 15.57 3.22
CA LYS A 319 -74.13 14.75 2.78
C LYS A 319 -74.22 14.75 1.25
N ASP A 320 -73.42 15.75 0.62
CA ASP A 320 -73.36 15.84 -0.86
C ASP A 320 -72.19 14.98 -1.39
N GLU A 321 -72.55 14.13 -2.38
CA GLU A 321 -71.59 13.14 -2.92
C GLU A 321 -70.44 13.83 -3.67
N GLU A 322 -70.69 14.96 -4.30
CA GLU A 322 -69.62 15.71 -5.00
C GLU A 322 -68.66 16.37 -3.99
N LEU A 323 -69.09 16.95 -2.84
CA LEU A 323 -68.26 17.51 -1.76
C LEU A 323 -67.44 16.42 -1.05
N ARG A 324 -68.03 15.29 -0.93
CA ARG A 324 -67.27 14.16 -0.34
C ARG A 324 -66.10 13.77 -1.25
N CYS A 325 -66.36 13.73 -2.63
CA CYS A 325 -65.27 13.38 -3.56
C CYS A 325 -64.12 14.40 -3.45
N TYR A 326 -64.39 15.68 -3.28
CA TYR A 326 -63.32 16.70 -3.16
C TYR A 326 -62.57 16.55 -1.84
N ILE A 327 -63.29 16.25 -0.75
CA ILE A 327 -62.66 16.11 0.58
C ILE A 327 -61.77 14.85 0.60
N GLU A 328 -62.23 13.79 -0.04
CA GLU A 328 -61.38 12.56 -0.13
C GLU A 328 -60.12 12.83 -0.95
N ALA A 329 -60.24 13.68 -1.97
CA ALA A 329 -59.03 14.06 -2.75
C ALA A 329 -58.05 14.85 -1.87
N ILE A 330 -58.50 15.70 -0.96
CA ILE A 330 -57.63 16.45 -0.02
C ILE A 330 -56.91 15.47 0.92
N VAL A 331 -57.65 14.49 1.41
CA VAL A 331 -57.04 13.49 2.32
C VAL A 331 -55.97 12.69 1.56
N ARG A 332 -56.31 12.31 0.32
CA ARG A 332 -55.31 11.56 -0.46
C ARG A 332 -54.07 12.41 -0.73
N SER A 333 -54.25 13.68 -0.98
CA SER A 333 -53.10 14.57 -1.24
C SER A 333 -52.27 14.78 0.02
N CYS A 334 -52.86 14.93 1.16
CA CYS A 334 -52.13 15.08 2.43
C CYS A 334 -51.39 13.79 2.81
N THR A 335 -52.01 12.64 2.51
CA THR A 335 -51.33 11.35 2.78
C THR A 335 -50.12 11.19 1.87
N ARG A 336 -50.28 11.62 0.71
CA ARG A 336 -49.12 11.59 -0.20
C ARG A 336 -48.04 12.56 0.27
N GLY A 337 -48.38 13.75 0.71
CA GLY A 337 -47.41 14.72 1.28
C GLY A 337 -46.70 14.16 2.52
N LYS A 338 -47.42 13.49 3.35
CA LYS A 338 -46.82 12.86 4.55
C LYS A 338 -45.82 11.76 4.15
N ASP A 339 -46.17 10.98 3.11
CA ASP A 339 -45.24 9.94 2.63
C ASP A 339 -43.94 10.58 2.11
N LEU A 340 -44.02 11.71 1.49
CA LEU A 340 -42.83 12.42 0.96
C LEU A 340 -41.99 12.99 2.11
N THR A 341 -42.64 13.50 3.04
CA THR A 341 -41.90 14.04 4.20
C THR A 341 -41.28 12.90 5.04
N GLY A 342 -41.99 11.73 5.08
CA GLY A 342 -41.43 10.53 5.75
C GLY A 342 -40.12 10.08 5.07
N GLN A 343 -40.03 10.18 3.81
CA GLN A 343 -38.81 9.80 3.05
C GLN A 343 -37.68 10.80 3.33
N LEU A 344 -38.00 12.09 3.56
CA LEU A 344 -37.01 13.13 3.95
C LEU A 344 -36.52 12.90 5.38
N LEU A 345 -37.46 12.48 6.32
CA LEU A 345 -37.09 12.16 7.73
C LEU A 345 -36.20 10.91 7.79
N ALA A 346 -36.51 9.93 6.96
CA ALA A 346 -35.67 8.71 6.88
C ALA A 346 -34.26 9.05 6.41
N PHE A 347 -34.12 10.02 5.58
CA PHE A 347 -32.81 10.53 5.14
C PHE A 347 -32.11 11.29 6.27
N SER A 348 -32.79 12.06 7.13
CA SER A 348 -32.26 12.88 8.23
C SER A 348 -31.86 12.02 9.43
N ARG A 349 -32.46 10.83 9.59
CA ARG A 349 -32.17 9.95 10.74
C ARG A 349 -30.93 9.10 10.46
N MET A 350 -30.18 9.35 9.46
CA MET A 350 -28.86 8.73 9.23
C MET A 350 -27.90 9.07 10.36
N GLY A 351 -28.35 9.49 11.60
CA GLY A 351 -27.40 9.87 12.68
C GLY A 351 -27.52 8.89 13.86
N LYS A 352 -28.48 7.72 13.90
CA LYS A 352 -28.29 6.71 14.98
C LYS A 352 -28.08 5.32 14.36
N TYR A 353 -27.01 5.14 13.62
CA TYR A 353 -26.51 3.93 12.93
C TYR A 353 -26.35 2.76 13.91
N GLN A 354 -27.34 1.81 13.76
CA GLN A 354 -27.19 0.58 14.59
C GLN A 354 -26.52 -0.54 13.77
N VAL A 355 -25.43 -1.07 14.42
CA VAL A 355 -24.71 -2.17 13.71
C VAL A 355 -25.10 -3.51 14.36
N VAL A 356 -26.21 -4.14 13.79
CA VAL A 356 -26.68 -5.44 14.36
C VAL A 356 -26.88 -6.43 13.20
N PRO A 357 -26.83 -7.75 13.54
CA PRO A 357 -27.13 -8.75 12.50
C PRO A 357 -28.57 -8.61 11.98
N VAL A 358 -28.64 -8.50 10.63
CA VAL A 358 -29.97 -8.33 10.00
C VAL A 358 -30.23 -9.48 9.02
N ASN A 359 -31.43 -10.07 9.19
CA ASN A 359 -31.85 -11.10 8.22
C ASN A 359 -32.45 -10.46 6.97
N VAL A 360 -31.73 -10.56 5.84
CA VAL A 360 -32.10 -9.85 4.60
C VAL A 360 -33.33 -10.50 3.96
N HIS A 361 -33.52 -11.78 4.13
CA HIS A 361 -34.73 -12.42 3.57
C HIS A 361 -36.00 -11.87 4.22
N GLU A 362 -35.92 -11.69 5.58
CA GLU A 362 -37.11 -11.12 6.24
C GLU A 362 -37.37 -9.69 5.78
N THR A 363 -36.31 -8.97 5.64
CA THR A 363 -36.45 -7.58 5.17
C THR A 363 -37.08 -7.54 3.77
N ILE A 364 -36.58 -8.37 2.86
CA ILE A 364 -37.15 -8.41 1.49
C ILE A 364 -38.61 -8.87 1.52
N GLY A 365 -38.88 -9.83 2.39
CA GLY A 365 -40.28 -10.30 2.52
C GLY A 365 -41.22 -9.17 2.94
N GLU A 366 -40.81 -8.36 3.93
CA GLU A 366 -41.66 -7.26 4.43
C GLU A 366 -41.90 -6.20 3.34
N VAL A 367 -40.84 -5.94 2.65
CA VAL A 367 -40.99 -4.90 1.60
C VAL A 367 -41.87 -5.44 0.46
N ALA A 368 -41.58 -6.72 0.08
CA ALA A 368 -42.41 -7.30 -1.00
C ALA A 368 -43.90 -7.27 -0.63
N SER A 369 -44.22 -7.55 0.64
CA SER A 369 -45.63 -7.50 1.09
C SER A 369 -46.18 -6.08 1.00
N MET A 370 -45.36 -5.11 1.44
CA MET A 370 -45.78 -3.69 1.41
C MET A 370 -46.05 -3.25 -0.03
N LEU A 371 -45.16 -3.64 -0.95
CA LEU A 371 -45.32 -3.23 -2.36
C LEU A 371 -46.53 -3.92 -2.99
N GLY A 372 -46.91 -5.07 -2.45
CA GLY A 372 -48.06 -5.85 -2.98
C GLY A 372 -49.39 -5.27 -2.49
N ARG A 373 -49.50 -4.50 -1.36
CA ARG A 373 -50.73 -4.03 -0.69
C ARG A 373 -51.07 -2.62 -1.17
N THR A 374 -50.23 -1.95 -1.91
CA THR A 374 -50.47 -0.57 -2.35
C THR A 374 -51.30 -0.57 -3.64
N GLY A 375 -52.68 -0.76 -3.63
CA GLY A 375 -53.94 -0.58 -4.40
C GLY A 375 -53.71 -0.48 -5.90
N ASP A 376 -52.38 -0.65 -6.49
CA ASP A 376 -52.19 -0.65 -7.96
C ASP A 376 -51.47 -1.94 -8.41
N ARG A 377 -52.16 -3.19 -8.48
CA ARG A 377 -51.70 -4.55 -8.88
C ARG A 377 -51.03 -4.51 -10.26
N ARG A 378 -50.20 -3.57 -10.66
CA ARG A 378 -49.71 -3.44 -12.06
C ARG A 378 -48.40 -4.21 -12.23
N ALA A 379 -47.73 -4.82 -11.06
CA ALA A 379 -46.48 -5.58 -11.29
C ALA A 379 -46.47 -6.82 -10.41
N ALA A 380 -46.14 -8.00 -11.04
CA ALA A 380 -45.97 -9.26 -10.29
C ALA A 380 -44.61 -9.29 -9.57
N ILE A 381 -44.74 -9.59 -8.22
CA ILE A 381 -43.49 -9.61 -7.43
C ILE A 381 -43.06 -11.08 -7.21
N ARG A 382 -41.76 -11.35 -7.63
CA ARG A 382 -41.18 -12.71 -7.43
C ARG A 382 -39.94 -12.60 -6.54
N GLN A 383 -39.81 -13.67 -5.62
CA GLN A 383 -38.63 -13.66 -4.71
C GLN A 383 -37.80 -14.93 -4.94
N LEU A 384 -36.55 -14.75 -5.34
CA LEU A 384 -35.56 -15.86 -5.43
C LEU A 384 -34.46 -15.69 -4.38
N LEU A 385 -34.69 -16.12 -3.14
CA LEU A 385 -33.80 -15.81 -2.00
C LEU A 385 -32.91 -17.02 -1.70
N GLU A 386 -31.70 -17.03 -2.28
CA GLU A 386 -30.85 -18.23 -2.21
C GLU A 386 -29.60 -17.96 -1.37
N ALA A 387 -29.49 -16.81 -0.76
CA ALA A 387 -28.30 -16.52 0.06
C ALA A 387 -28.33 -17.33 1.35
N ASN A 388 -27.14 -17.96 1.67
CA ASN A 388 -26.95 -18.72 2.92
C ASN A 388 -25.53 -18.50 3.47
N PRO A 389 -25.44 -17.86 4.78
CA PRO A 389 -26.59 -17.46 5.60
C PRO A 389 -27.19 -16.11 5.14
N PRO A 390 -28.54 -15.93 5.37
CA PRO A 390 -29.22 -14.72 4.86
C PRO A 390 -28.98 -13.51 5.78
N THR A 391 -27.91 -13.49 6.51
CA THR A 391 -27.76 -12.41 7.50
C THR A 391 -26.54 -11.56 7.12
N THR A 392 -26.81 -10.21 7.29
CA THR A 392 -25.68 -9.28 7.16
C THR A 392 -25.66 -8.32 8.36
N ILE A 393 -24.45 -7.71 8.62
CA ILE A 393 -24.34 -6.75 9.74
C ILE A 393 -24.67 -5.34 9.22
N GLY A 394 -25.63 -4.74 9.81
CA GLY A 394 -25.95 -3.38 9.35
C GLY A 394 -27.20 -2.85 10.06
N ASP A 395 -27.60 -1.73 9.64
CA ASP A 395 -28.80 -1.10 10.23
C ASP A 395 -30.06 -1.58 9.51
N PRO A 396 -30.97 -2.26 10.17
CA PRO A 396 -32.17 -2.87 9.57
C PRO A 396 -33.04 -1.84 8.85
N THR A 397 -33.14 -0.63 9.45
CA THR A 397 -34.00 0.40 8.84
C THR A 397 -33.39 0.90 7.52
N GLN A 398 -32.06 1.03 7.49
CA GLN A 398 -31.39 1.50 6.26
C GLN A 398 -31.43 0.44 5.16
N LEU A 399 -31.32 -0.78 5.59
CA LEU A 399 -31.38 -1.85 4.58
C LEU A 399 -32.81 -2.02 4.05
N GLN A 400 -33.73 -1.90 4.90
CA GLN A 400 -35.14 -1.96 4.43
C GLN A 400 -35.42 -0.82 3.46
N ASN A 401 -34.88 0.35 3.79
CA ASN A 401 -35.08 1.51 2.90
C ASN A 401 -34.45 1.29 1.53
N VAL A 402 -33.26 0.68 1.57
CA VAL A 402 -32.62 0.38 0.28
C VAL A 402 -33.52 -0.51 -0.58
N VAL A 403 -33.98 -1.55 0.00
CA VAL A 403 -34.79 -2.53 -0.78
C VAL A 403 -36.11 -1.86 -1.21
N LEU A 404 -36.65 -1.10 -0.39
CA LEU A 404 -37.92 -0.43 -0.73
C LEU A 404 -37.72 0.57 -1.86
N ASN A 405 -36.71 1.40 -1.77
CA ASN A 405 -36.47 2.41 -2.82
C ASN A 405 -36.17 1.77 -4.18
N LEU A 406 -35.42 0.70 -4.08
CA LEU A 406 -35.17 0.00 -5.37
C LEU A 406 -36.47 -0.62 -5.91
N GLY A 407 -37.25 -1.15 -5.04
CA GLY A 407 -38.54 -1.76 -5.46
C GLY A 407 -39.48 -0.70 -6.04
N LEU A 408 -39.57 0.48 -5.40
CA LEU A 408 -40.49 1.54 -5.88
C LEU A 408 -40.01 2.05 -7.25
N ASN A 409 -38.62 2.18 -7.35
CA ASN A 409 -38.09 2.59 -8.67
C ASN A 409 -38.39 1.56 -9.76
N ALA A 410 -38.34 0.29 -9.36
CA ALA A 410 -38.67 -0.77 -10.35
C ALA A 410 -40.15 -0.70 -10.75
N ARG A 411 -40.90 -0.47 -9.91
CA ARG A 411 -42.36 -0.38 -10.20
C ARG A 411 -42.64 0.83 -11.09
N ASP A 412 -42.09 1.99 -10.67
CA ASP A 412 -42.36 3.23 -11.45
C ASP A 412 -41.85 3.09 -12.88
N ALA A 413 -40.96 2.26 -13.01
CA ALA A 413 -40.38 2.10 -14.36
C ALA A 413 -41.26 1.23 -15.26
N MET A 414 -42.44 0.78 -14.67
CA MET A 414 -43.31 -0.14 -15.45
C MET A 414 -44.75 0.37 -15.38
N PRO A 415 -45.07 1.42 -16.12
CA PRO A 415 -46.40 2.06 -16.03
C PRO A 415 -47.51 1.14 -16.56
N GLU A 416 -47.16 0.08 -17.45
CA GLU A 416 -48.19 -0.82 -18.02
C GLU A 416 -48.18 -2.18 -17.31
N GLY A 417 -47.41 -2.21 -16.22
CA GLY A 417 -47.37 -3.51 -15.51
C GLY A 417 -46.16 -4.35 -15.92
N GLY A 418 -45.68 -5.34 -15.11
CA GLY A 418 -44.46 -6.12 -15.35
C GLY A 418 -44.12 -6.99 -14.13
N GLU A 419 -42.84 -7.27 -14.17
CA GLU A 419 -42.42 -8.20 -13.09
C GLU A 419 -41.19 -7.62 -12.38
N ILE A 420 -41.33 -7.60 -10.98
CA ILE A 420 -40.15 -7.25 -10.15
C ILE A 420 -39.63 -8.53 -9.47
N VAL A 421 -38.31 -8.74 -9.62
CA VAL A 421 -37.73 -9.95 -9.01
C VAL A 421 -36.70 -9.51 -7.96
N PHE A 422 -36.99 -9.93 -6.66
CA PHE A 422 -35.95 -9.79 -5.63
C PHE A 422 -35.15 -11.08 -5.48
N ALA A 423 -33.79 -10.94 -5.62
CA ALA A 423 -32.97 -12.17 -5.55
C ALA A 423 -31.79 -11.93 -4.61
N THR A 424 -31.49 -13.03 -3.88
CA THR A 424 -30.29 -12.94 -3.02
C THR A 424 -29.36 -14.11 -3.33
N ASP A 425 -28.01 -13.79 -3.34
CA ASP A 425 -26.99 -14.84 -3.50
C ASP A 425 -25.75 -14.49 -2.67
N THR A 426 -24.97 -15.54 -2.38
CA THR A 426 -23.67 -15.29 -1.74
C THR A 426 -22.55 -15.33 -2.78
N ILE A 427 -21.83 -14.11 -2.80
CA ILE A 427 -20.77 -14.09 -3.84
C ILE A 427 -19.42 -13.80 -3.16
N ALA A 428 -18.38 -14.33 -3.80
CA ALA A 428 -17.01 -14.03 -3.31
C ALA A 428 -16.32 -13.05 -4.26
N LEU A 429 -15.83 -11.97 -3.63
CA LEU A 429 -15.13 -10.98 -4.46
C LEU A 429 -13.61 -11.12 -4.31
N ASP A 430 -12.87 -11.16 -5.52
CA ASP A 430 -11.39 -11.30 -5.47
C ASP A 430 -10.72 -9.91 -5.57
N GLU A 431 -9.42 -9.88 -5.40
CA GLU A 431 -8.60 -8.64 -5.33
C GLU A 431 -8.71 -7.85 -6.63
N ASP A 432 -8.75 -8.55 -7.69
CA ASP A 432 -8.85 -7.87 -9.00
C ASP A 432 -10.19 -7.11 -9.12
N HIS A 433 -11.18 -7.61 -8.61
CA HIS A 433 -12.51 -6.94 -8.67
C HIS A 433 -12.55 -5.73 -7.73
N CYS A 434 -11.97 -5.94 -6.56
CA CYS A 434 -12.01 -4.83 -5.58
C CYS A 434 -11.17 -3.65 -6.07
N ASN A 435 -10.14 -3.96 -6.92
CA ASN A 435 -9.29 -2.86 -7.42
C ASN A 435 -10.00 -2.10 -8.54
N LYS A 436 -10.91 -2.75 -9.21
CA LYS A 436 -11.58 -2.10 -10.35
C LYS A 436 -12.88 -1.43 -9.89
N SER A 437 -13.28 -1.60 -8.65
CA SER A 437 -14.57 -1.09 -8.16
C SER A 437 -14.41 0.38 -7.72
N ALA A 438 -15.38 1.18 -8.03
CA ALA A 438 -15.39 2.61 -7.60
C ALA A 438 -15.65 2.71 -6.09
N PHE A 439 -15.92 1.56 -5.47
CA PHE A 439 -16.23 1.55 -4.03
C PHE A 439 -15.08 0.91 -3.27
N ASP A 440 -14.85 1.51 -1.99
CA ASP A 440 -13.77 0.99 -1.13
C ASP A 440 -14.19 -0.32 -0.45
N ILE A 441 -13.98 -1.50 -1.25
CA ILE A 441 -14.43 -2.80 -0.70
C ILE A 441 -13.22 -3.76 -0.72
N ALA A 442 -13.24 -4.72 0.33
CA ALA A 442 -12.12 -5.68 0.44
C ALA A 442 -12.56 -7.06 -0.09
N PRO A 443 -11.51 -7.79 -0.65
CA PRO A 443 -11.85 -9.14 -1.12
C PRO A 443 -12.43 -10.01 0.01
N GLY A 444 -13.54 -10.77 -0.44
CA GLY A 444 -14.18 -11.66 0.57
C GLY A 444 -15.59 -12.04 0.12
N GLU A 445 -16.35 -12.67 1.09
CA GLU A 445 -17.71 -13.15 0.78
C GLU A 445 -18.73 -12.03 1.06
N TYR A 446 -19.59 -11.93 0.05
CA TYR A 446 -20.59 -10.87 0.21
C TYR A 446 -21.98 -11.45 -0.03
N LEU A 447 -22.90 -10.87 0.78
CA LEU A 447 -24.32 -11.16 0.46
C LEU A 447 -24.82 -10.21 -0.63
N ARG A 448 -25.28 -10.87 -1.68
CA ARG A 448 -25.73 -10.04 -2.82
C ARG A 448 -27.26 -9.96 -2.84
N ILE A 449 -27.70 -8.59 -2.86
CA ILE A 449 -29.15 -8.35 -3.07
C ILE A 449 -29.36 -7.80 -4.48
N GLU A 450 -30.25 -8.53 -5.15
CA GLU A 450 -30.50 -8.10 -6.55
C GLU A 450 -31.99 -7.79 -6.72
N VAL A 451 -32.23 -6.53 -7.35
CA VAL A 451 -33.62 -6.18 -7.72
C VAL A 451 -33.70 -6.02 -9.24
N ARG A 452 -34.62 -6.91 -9.83
CA ARG A 452 -34.77 -6.92 -11.29
C ARG A 452 -36.17 -6.45 -11.67
N ASP A 453 -36.14 -5.55 -12.74
CA ASP A 453 -37.50 -5.17 -13.21
C ASP A 453 -37.58 -5.32 -14.72
N SER A 454 -38.85 -5.43 -15.25
CA SER A 454 -39.04 -5.58 -16.72
C SER A 454 -39.52 -4.25 -17.31
N GLY A 455 -39.08 -3.14 -16.73
CA GLY A 455 -39.58 -1.80 -17.14
C GLY A 455 -38.81 -1.26 -18.34
N THR A 456 -38.86 0.09 -18.67
CA THR A 456 -38.45 0.78 -19.93
C THR A 456 -36.94 1.09 -19.92
N GLY A 457 -36.30 0.87 -18.78
CA GLY A 457 -34.82 0.93 -18.75
C GLY A 457 -34.40 2.42 -18.68
N MET A 458 -32.88 2.62 -18.67
CA MET A 458 -32.31 3.97 -18.56
C MET A 458 -31.31 4.19 -19.70
N ASP A 459 -31.30 5.35 -20.32
CA ASP A 459 -30.23 5.64 -21.31
C ASP A 459 -28.89 5.89 -20.61
N GLN A 460 -27.74 5.92 -21.39
CA GLN A 460 -26.36 5.96 -20.85
C GLN A 460 -26.11 7.28 -20.09
N GLY A 461 -26.73 8.38 -20.59
CA GLY A 461 -26.61 9.68 -19.89
C GLY A 461 -27.27 9.65 -18.51
N THR A 462 -28.32 9.01 -18.35
CA THR A 462 -29.05 8.94 -17.05
C THR A 462 -28.32 8.00 -16.07
N GLN A 463 -27.60 7.06 -16.51
CA GLN A 463 -26.90 6.09 -15.63
C GLN A 463 -25.75 6.78 -14.89
N THR A 464 -25.23 7.73 -15.53
CA THR A 464 -24.04 8.35 -14.90
C THR A 464 -24.47 9.34 -13.81
N ARG A 465 -25.78 9.67 -13.85
CA ARG A 465 -26.17 10.77 -12.94
C ARG A 465 -27.19 10.27 -11.90
N ILE A 466 -27.54 9.00 -11.93
CA ILE A 466 -28.75 8.49 -11.24
C ILE A 466 -28.51 8.49 -9.72
N PHE A 467 -27.20 8.64 -9.41
CA PHE A 467 -27.01 8.64 -7.94
C PHE A 467 -26.79 10.06 -7.43
N GLU A 468 -26.90 11.05 -8.38
CA GLU A 468 -26.80 12.46 -7.94
C GLU A 468 -28.08 12.90 -7.19
N PRO A 469 -27.89 13.57 -6.05
CA PRO A 469 -29.06 14.01 -5.28
C PRO A 469 -29.95 14.95 -6.10
N PHE A 470 -31.33 14.71 -6.14
CA PHE A 470 -32.41 15.54 -6.74
C PHE A 470 -32.47 15.31 -8.25
N PHE A 471 -31.55 14.44 -8.74
CA PHE A 471 -31.70 14.10 -10.17
C PHE A 471 -32.87 13.12 -10.38
N THR A 472 -33.85 13.50 -11.29
CA THR A 472 -34.99 12.60 -11.58
C THR A 472 -35.43 12.80 -13.04
N THR A 473 -35.81 11.67 -13.70
CA THR A 473 -36.35 11.78 -15.09
C THR A 473 -37.88 11.81 -15.04
N LYS A 474 -38.42 11.89 -13.88
CA LYS A 474 -39.89 11.93 -13.74
C LYS A 474 -40.37 13.39 -13.77
N PRO A 475 -41.61 13.63 -14.33
CA PRO A 475 -42.15 15.00 -14.41
C PRO A 475 -42.20 15.68 -13.03
N ILE A 476 -42.15 16.97 -13.04
CA ILE A 476 -42.12 17.82 -11.84
C ILE A 476 -43.31 17.48 -10.93
N GLY A 477 -42.90 16.96 -9.64
CA GLY A 477 -43.95 16.68 -8.63
C GLY A 477 -44.19 15.18 -8.48
N GLN A 478 -43.53 14.27 -9.28
CA GLN A 478 -43.82 12.80 -9.27
C GLN A 478 -42.55 12.04 -8.88
N GLY A 479 -41.38 12.90 -8.62
CA GLY A 479 -40.13 12.20 -8.24
C GLY A 479 -39.19 13.18 -7.52
N THR A 480 -38.81 12.89 -6.32
CA THR A 480 -37.96 13.77 -5.48
C THR A 480 -36.48 13.60 -5.86
N GLY A 481 -36.13 12.49 -6.65
CA GLY A 481 -34.73 12.24 -7.06
C GLY A 481 -33.84 11.89 -5.87
N MET A 482 -34.50 11.49 -4.77
CA MET A 482 -33.66 11.26 -3.57
C MET A 482 -33.54 9.75 -3.31
N GLY A 483 -34.27 8.96 -3.96
CA GLY A 483 -34.36 7.50 -3.65
C GLY A 483 -33.03 6.78 -3.89
N LEU A 484 -32.48 6.94 -5.08
CA LEU A 484 -31.26 6.18 -5.43
C LEU A 484 -30.03 6.83 -4.80
N ALA A 485 -30.06 8.12 -4.53
CA ALA A 485 -28.97 8.76 -3.76
C ALA A 485 -28.91 8.21 -2.32
N SER A 486 -30.09 7.94 -1.82
CA SER A 486 -30.15 7.34 -0.46
C SER A 486 -29.65 5.90 -0.46
N VAL A 487 -29.93 5.22 -1.55
CA VAL A 487 -29.43 3.82 -1.66
C VAL A 487 -27.90 3.82 -1.74
N TYR A 488 -27.43 4.74 -2.52
CA TYR A 488 -25.96 4.83 -2.65
C TYR A 488 -25.32 5.16 -1.30
N GLY A 489 -25.86 6.10 -0.56
CA GLY A 489 -25.33 6.48 0.76
C GLY A 489 -25.36 5.32 1.76
N THR A 490 -26.49 4.58 1.71
CA THR A 490 -26.64 3.46 2.67
C THR A 490 -25.62 2.36 2.36
N VAL A 491 -25.34 2.14 1.07
CA VAL A 491 -24.39 1.06 0.68
C VAL A 491 -22.97 1.47 1.09
N VAL A 492 -22.65 2.76 0.93
CA VAL A 492 -21.32 3.23 1.34
C VAL A 492 -21.18 3.13 2.86
N ASN A 493 -22.25 3.42 3.60
CA ASN A 493 -22.20 3.36 5.08
C ASN A 493 -22.06 1.93 5.59
N HIS A 494 -22.44 1.04 4.71
CA HIS A 494 -22.37 -0.38 5.15
C HIS A 494 -21.17 -1.06 4.49
N ARG A 495 -20.25 -0.22 4.02
CA ARG A 495 -19.02 -0.73 3.36
C ARG A 495 -19.36 -1.75 2.27
N GLY A 496 -20.37 -1.41 1.51
CA GLY A 496 -20.86 -2.34 0.44
C GLY A 496 -20.59 -1.73 -0.94
N ALA A 497 -20.94 -2.51 -1.95
CA ALA A 497 -20.76 -2.03 -3.34
C ALA A 497 -22.10 -2.10 -4.10
N LEU A 498 -22.15 -1.12 -5.04
CA LEU A 498 -23.41 -1.06 -5.82
C LEU A 498 -23.09 -1.11 -7.31
N ALA A 499 -23.89 -1.97 -7.99
CA ALA A 499 -23.70 -2.06 -9.47
C ALA A 499 -25.07 -2.03 -10.14
N VAL A 500 -24.98 -1.27 -11.30
CA VAL A 500 -26.23 -1.27 -12.10
C VAL A 500 -25.91 -1.89 -13.47
N VAL A 501 -26.64 -3.04 -13.79
CA VAL A 501 -26.37 -3.72 -15.07
C VAL A 501 -27.62 -3.62 -15.95
N TYR A 502 -27.14 -3.27 -17.38
CA TYR A 502 -28.25 -3.18 -18.36
C TYR A 502 -28.06 -4.22 -19.46
N CYS A 503 -29.20 -5.07 -19.82
CA CYS A 503 -29.11 -5.99 -20.99
C CYS A 503 -29.89 -5.39 -22.16
N GLY A 504 -29.20 -4.78 -23.21
CA GLY A 504 -29.73 -4.34 -24.52
C GLY A 504 -29.77 -5.51 -25.52
N CYS A 505 -30.97 -6.16 -25.87
CA CYS A 505 -31.35 -7.05 -26.98
C CYS A 505 -30.22 -7.15 -28.02
N ARG A 506 -29.00 -7.74 -27.76
CA ARG A 506 -28.28 -8.47 -28.83
C ARG A 506 -27.55 -9.68 -28.24
N LYS A 507 -28.28 -10.80 -28.12
CA LYS A 507 -27.90 -12.22 -28.13
C LYS A 507 -26.47 -12.42 -28.65
N ARG A 508 -25.40 -11.65 -28.17
CA ARG A 508 -24.10 -12.32 -28.38
C ARG A 508 -23.01 -11.55 -27.62
N ASP A 509 -23.09 -11.73 -26.29
CA ASP A 509 -21.80 -11.80 -25.55
C ASP A 509 -22.06 -11.54 -24.06
N LEU A 510 -22.76 -12.44 -23.40
CA LEU A 510 -22.62 -12.19 -21.93
C LEU A 510 -21.80 -13.31 -21.31
N GLN A 511 -20.46 -13.18 -21.42
CA GLN A 511 -19.67 -13.93 -20.41
C GLN A 511 -19.97 -13.42 -18.99
N PRO A 512 -20.83 -14.00 -18.19
CA PRO A 512 -20.74 -13.85 -16.73
C PRO A 512 -19.37 -14.28 -16.20
N SER A 513 -18.37 -13.45 -16.46
CA SER A 513 -17.11 -13.90 -15.81
C SER A 513 -17.40 -14.71 -14.55
N LEU A 514 -17.88 -15.99 -14.70
CA LEU A 514 -17.54 -17.30 -14.11
C LEU A 514 -16.68 -17.13 -12.86
N ILE A 515 -17.32 -17.02 -11.58
CA ILE A 515 -16.69 -17.20 -10.26
C ILE A 515 -16.96 -18.64 -9.78
N GLN A 516 -15.85 -19.53 -10.02
CA GLN A 516 -15.47 -20.73 -9.24
C GLN A 516 -14.62 -20.33 -8.02
N VAL A 517 -15.00 -20.95 -6.87
CA VAL A 517 -14.78 -21.74 -5.65
C VAL A 517 -13.75 -21.06 -4.77
N GLU A 518 -13.95 -21.01 -3.32
CA GLU A 518 -13.56 -21.57 -2.00
C GLU A 518 -13.00 -20.46 -1.11
N ARG A 519 -13.70 -20.21 0.01
CA ARG A 519 -13.91 -20.02 1.45
C ARG A 519 -13.06 -18.85 1.96
N SER A 520 -13.76 -17.81 2.61
CA SER A 520 -13.83 -17.28 3.99
C SER A 520 -13.53 -15.77 3.98
N THR A 521 -14.59 -14.91 4.52
CA THR A 521 -14.85 -13.96 5.63
C THR A 521 -15.76 -12.83 5.11
N ARG A 522 -17.11 -12.69 5.72
CA ARG A 522 -18.42 -12.01 5.64
C ARG A 522 -18.31 -10.59 6.21
N ARG A 523 -18.19 -9.50 5.22
CA ARG A 523 -18.30 -8.10 5.72
C ARG A 523 -18.86 -7.21 4.62
N CYS A 524 -19.86 -7.65 3.70
CA CYS A 524 -20.20 -6.49 2.85
C CYS A 524 -21.33 -6.88 1.88
N ILE A 525 -22.39 -5.81 1.62
CA ILE A 525 -23.63 -5.89 0.82
C ILE A 525 -23.31 -5.47 -0.62
N ALA A 526 -23.33 -6.41 -1.58
CA ALA A 526 -23.28 -6.09 -3.04
C ALA A 526 -24.70 -6.04 -3.62
N LEU A 527 -25.14 -4.78 -4.03
CA LEU A 527 -26.49 -4.63 -4.59
C LEU A 527 -26.42 -4.56 -6.11
N LEU A 528 -27.00 -5.59 -6.74
CA LEU A 528 -27.03 -5.60 -8.21
C LEU A 528 -28.46 -5.33 -8.71
N TRP A 529 -28.64 -4.21 -9.42
CA TRP A 529 -29.94 -3.90 -10.02
C TRP A 529 -29.95 -4.29 -11.50
N HIS A 530 -30.79 -5.44 -11.86
CA HIS A 530 -30.84 -6.05 -13.21
C HIS A 530 -32.19 -5.75 -13.87
N ARG A 531 -32.19 -5.29 -15.22
CA ARG A 531 -33.43 -4.97 -15.98
C ARG A 531 -33.60 -5.96 -17.14
N SER A 532 -34.69 -6.69 -17.32
CA SER A 532 -34.95 -7.59 -18.46
C SER A 532 -36.13 -7.05 -19.28
N THR A 533 -36.05 -6.61 -20.53
CA THR A 533 -37.17 -6.27 -21.44
C THR A 533 -37.93 -7.55 -21.84
N ARG A 534 -39.29 -7.85 -21.44
CA ARG A 534 -40.23 -8.90 -21.91
C ARG A 534 -40.54 -8.71 -23.39
N ARG A 535 -39.91 -9.60 -24.37
CA ARG A 535 -40.47 -10.55 -25.35
C ARG A 535 -39.38 -10.94 -26.35
N CYS A 536 -38.52 -12.04 -26.16
CA CYS A 536 -38.16 -12.72 -27.42
C CYS A 536 -39.12 -12.37 -28.54
#